data_AF-A0A6J4TR64-F1
#
_entry.id   AF-A0A6J4TR64-F1
#
_cell.length_a   1.000
_cell.length_b   1.000
_cell.length_c   1.000
_cell.angle_alpha   90.00
_cell.angle_beta   90.00
_cell.angle_gamma   90.00
#
_symmetry.space_group_name_H-M   'P 1'
#
loop_
_entity.id
_entity.type
_entity.pdbx_description
1 polymer ?
#
loop_
_entity_poly.entity_id
_entity_poly.type
_entity_poly.pdbx_seq_one_letter_code
_entity_poly.pdbx_strand_id
1 'polypeptide(L)'
;MSGHHPKGPPPEEVIRRREAAREQPEGRDMEPAVGRRGQPGEWKRGEEGAPVALHHDDWREAKWSFLYDKETSYSGDGEGGPANGSVAAAAQRMRGGEDVPVAVQGPVINAAVWTWQVPLYFWFGGMATGSSFVALACDLVGDHRSARIARMVTLGAIVPGSPLLVMDLGRPERFLHMLRIFKTRSPMSMGAWCLSAFSTVAGGAVAADAASQRAVVRRLPRRARRAA
;
A
#
# COMPACT_ATOMS: atom_id res chain seq x y z
N MET A 1 -30.27 34.54 13.44
CA MET A 1 -30.46 33.11 13.76
C MET A 1 -29.64 32.32 12.75
N SER A 2 -28.47 31.80 13.13
CA SER A 2 -27.63 30.99 12.24
C SER A 2 -27.35 29.65 12.91
N GLY A 3 -27.92 28.60 12.31
CA GLY A 3 -27.96 27.24 12.85
C GLY A 3 -26.57 26.63 13.01
N HIS A 4 -26.29 26.18 14.23
CA HIS A 4 -25.09 25.44 14.57
C HIS A 4 -25.39 23.94 14.45
N HIS A 5 -24.88 23.31 13.38
CA HIS A 5 -24.85 21.85 13.27
C HIS A 5 -23.66 21.36 14.11
N PRO A 6 -23.81 20.43 15.08
CA PRO A 6 -22.73 20.04 15.97
C PRO A 6 -21.80 19.06 15.24
N LYS A 7 -20.93 19.58 14.36
CA LYS A 7 -19.72 18.84 14.01
C LYS A 7 -18.92 18.77 15.31
N GLY A 8 -18.45 17.58 15.67
CA GLY A 8 -17.67 17.34 16.89
C GLY A 8 -16.44 18.25 17.00
N PRO A 9 -15.63 18.08 18.06
CA PRO A 9 -14.50 18.97 18.32
C PRO A 9 -13.61 19.10 17.08
N PRO A 10 -13.08 20.30 16.78
CA PRO A 10 -12.19 20.55 15.67
C PRO A 10 -11.06 19.50 15.60
N PRO A 11 -10.64 19.06 14.39
CA PRO A 11 -9.60 18.03 14.24
C PRO A 11 -8.31 18.32 15.01
N GLU A 12 -7.93 19.59 15.12
CA GLU A 12 -6.78 20.04 15.91
C GLU A 12 -6.92 19.73 17.41
N GLU A 13 -8.14 19.81 17.97
CA GLU A 13 -8.40 19.47 19.37
C GLU A 13 -8.36 17.97 19.59
N VAL A 14 -8.88 17.18 18.64
CA VAL A 14 -8.80 15.71 18.68
C VAL A 14 -7.34 15.26 18.64
N ILE A 15 -6.52 15.88 17.79
CA ILE A 15 -5.10 15.56 17.68
C ILE A 15 -4.34 15.97 18.95
N ARG A 16 -4.51 17.19 19.47
CA ARG A 16 -3.88 17.60 20.75
C ARG A 16 -4.24 16.66 21.88
N ARG A 17 -5.52 16.29 22.00
CA ARG A 17 -5.98 15.38 23.06
C ARG A 17 -5.37 13.99 22.95
N ARG A 18 -5.23 13.46 21.73
CA ARG A 18 -4.63 12.15 21.47
C ARG A 18 -3.13 12.14 21.79
N GLU A 19 -2.41 13.18 21.37
CA GLU A 19 -0.96 13.24 21.56
C GLU A 19 -0.57 13.64 22.99
N ALA A 20 -1.36 14.48 23.66
CA ALA A 20 -1.18 14.78 25.10
C ALA A 20 -1.42 13.56 26.00
N ALA A 21 -2.18 12.57 25.53
CA ALA A 21 -2.38 11.30 26.24
C ALA A 21 -1.21 10.31 26.07
N ARG A 22 -0.20 10.64 25.25
CA ARG A 22 1.01 9.82 25.09
C ARG A 22 2.05 10.23 26.13
N GLU A 23 2.76 9.24 26.67
CA GLU A 23 3.89 9.46 27.57
C GLU A 23 4.97 10.25 26.82
N GLN A 24 5.31 11.43 27.34
CA GLN A 24 6.31 12.32 26.73
C GLN A 24 7.67 12.08 27.40
N PRO A 25 8.74 11.84 26.63
CA PRO A 25 10.07 11.74 27.17
C PRO A 25 10.49 13.04 27.87
N GLU A 26 11.16 12.95 29.03
CA GLU A 26 11.69 14.12 29.72
C GLU A 26 12.63 14.93 28.80
N GLY A 27 12.47 16.25 28.80
CA GLY A 27 13.27 17.17 27.98
C GLY A 27 12.86 17.27 26.51
N ARG A 28 11.77 16.60 26.09
CA ARG A 28 11.33 16.63 24.68
C ARG A 28 9.97 17.30 24.53
N ASP A 29 9.96 18.46 23.88
CA ASP A 29 8.72 19.10 23.42
C ASP A 29 8.14 18.31 22.25
N MET A 30 7.08 17.54 22.54
CA MET A 30 6.31 16.76 21.56
C MET A 30 4.94 17.38 21.31
N GLU A 31 4.75 18.66 21.65
CA GLU A 31 3.49 19.35 21.39
C GLU A 31 3.20 19.33 19.88
N PRO A 32 2.04 18.79 19.45
CA PRO A 32 1.73 18.73 18.03
C PRO A 32 1.53 20.16 17.51
N ALA A 33 2.26 20.51 16.45
CA ALA A 33 2.13 21.78 15.73
C ALA A 33 0.84 21.86 14.89
N VAL A 34 -0.29 21.44 15.46
CA VAL A 34 -1.60 21.67 14.88
C VAL A 34 -2.00 23.09 15.26
N GLY A 35 -2.07 23.98 14.27
CA GLY A 35 -2.51 25.36 14.45
C GLY A 35 -3.97 25.48 14.89
N ARG A 36 -4.59 26.63 14.67
CA ARG A 36 -6.05 26.81 14.78
C ARG A 36 -6.65 26.78 13.39
N ARG A 37 -7.92 26.36 13.24
CA ARG A 37 -8.62 26.42 11.95
C ARG A 37 -8.49 27.80 11.29
N GLY A 38 -7.86 27.84 10.12
CA GLY A 38 -7.60 29.07 9.36
C GLY A 38 -6.26 29.75 9.67
N GLN A 39 -5.42 29.17 10.52
CA GLN A 39 -4.06 29.62 10.82
C GLN A 39 -3.05 28.49 10.57
N PRO A 40 -1.82 28.80 10.12
CA PRO A 40 -0.77 27.79 10.00
C PRO A 40 -0.41 27.20 11.37
N GLY A 41 0.06 25.94 11.38
CA GLY A 41 0.66 25.35 12.56
C GLY A 41 2.01 26.00 12.84
N GLU A 42 2.19 26.54 14.04
CA GLU A 42 3.47 27.04 14.51
C GLU A 42 4.24 25.90 15.17
N TRP A 43 5.53 25.78 14.86
CA TRP A 43 6.43 24.83 15.51
C TRP A 43 7.66 25.58 16.02
N LYS A 44 8.16 25.16 17.18
CA LYS A 44 9.45 25.61 17.69
C LYS A 44 10.52 24.59 17.32
N ARG A 45 11.69 25.08 16.91
CA ARG A 45 12.86 24.21 16.70
C ARG A 45 13.23 23.59 18.05
N GLY A 46 13.32 22.26 18.10
CA GLY A 46 13.81 21.55 19.29
C GLY A 46 15.20 22.03 19.68
N GLU A 47 15.52 21.93 20.97
CA GLU A 47 16.81 22.38 21.52
C GLU A 47 17.98 21.71 20.79
N GLU A 48 19.00 22.51 20.49
CA GLU A 48 20.19 22.06 19.77
C GLU A 48 20.95 21.04 20.63
N GLY A 49 21.00 19.79 20.16
CA GLY A 49 21.63 18.66 20.88
C GLY A 49 20.66 17.69 21.58
N ALA A 50 19.34 17.89 21.46
CA ALA A 50 18.36 16.95 22.04
C ALA A 50 18.48 15.55 21.40
N PRO A 51 18.56 14.46 22.20
CA PRO A 51 18.68 13.10 21.68
C PRO A 51 17.42 12.67 20.93
N VAL A 52 17.56 12.34 19.64
CA VAL A 52 16.47 11.82 18.81
C VAL A 52 16.63 10.31 18.68
N ALA A 53 15.78 9.54 19.35
CA ALA A 53 15.83 8.07 19.46
C ALA A 53 15.76 7.26 18.14
N LEU A 54 15.81 7.90 16.97
CA LEU A 54 15.78 7.25 15.65
C LEU A 54 17.00 7.59 14.77
N HIS A 55 17.98 8.35 15.28
CA HIS A 55 19.20 8.62 14.54
C HIS A 55 20.35 7.88 15.19
N HIS A 56 20.88 6.86 14.51
CA HIS A 56 22.17 6.32 14.86
C HIS A 56 23.25 7.27 14.34
N ASP A 57 24.08 7.76 15.25
CA ASP A 57 25.23 8.59 14.90
C ASP A 57 26.19 7.84 13.94
N ASP A 58 27.03 8.60 13.22
CA ASP A 58 27.99 8.14 12.20
C ASP A 58 27.41 7.63 10.86
N TRP A 59 26.20 8.06 10.48
CA TRP A 59 25.64 7.84 9.12
C TRP A 59 25.60 6.35 8.70
N ARG A 60 25.61 5.42 9.66
CA ARG A 60 25.60 3.97 9.40
C ARG A 60 24.39 3.54 8.57
N GLU A 61 23.27 4.23 8.78
CA GLU A 61 22.00 4.04 8.07
C GLU A 61 21.94 4.72 6.71
N ALA A 62 23.04 5.24 6.15
CA ALA A 62 23.06 5.84 4.82
C ALA A 62 23.97 5.10 3.83
N LYS A 63 24.71 4.09 4.29
CA LYS A 63 25.70 3.33 3.49
C LYS A 63 25.12 2.57 2.29
N TRP A 64 23.83 2.25 2.32
CA TRP A 64 23.07 1.65 1.22
C TRP A 64 22.56 2.66 0.17
N SER A 65 22.79 3.96 0.36
CA SER A 65 22.37 4.99 -0.61
C SER A 65 23.30 5.02 -1.82
N PHE A 66 22.73 5.16 -3.02
CA PHE A 66 23.47 5.34 -4.28
C PHE A 66 24.43 6.55 -4.25
N LEU A 67 24.22 7.48 -3.32
CA LEU A 67 25.07 8.64 -3.11
C LEU A 67 26.50 8.28 -2.67
N TYR A 68 26.74 7.07 -2.15
CA TYR A 68 28.03 6.57 -1.67
C TYR A 68 28.60 5.44 -2.56
N ASP A 69 28.13 5.33 -3.80
CA ASP A 69 28.68 4.38 -4.79
C ASP A 69 30.11 4.79 -5.20
N LYS A 70 30.90 3.82 -5.68
CA LYS A 70 32.36 3.89 -5.88
C LYS A 70 32.85 5.00 -6.84
N GLU A 71 31.93 5.59 -7.59
CA GLU A 71 32.21 6.65 -8.57
C GLU A 71 31.83 8.05 -8.07
N THR A 72 31.31 8.16 -6.84
CA THR A 72 30.88 9.43 -6.26
C THR A 72 31.98 10.06 -5.43
N SER A 73 32.06 11.38 -5.41
CA SER A 73 32.96 12.13 -4.52
C SER A 73 32.68 11.93 -3.02
N TYR A 74 31.65 11.14 -2.68
CA TYR A 74 31.27 10.76 -1.32
C TYR A 74 31.77 9.35 -0.95
N SER A 75 32.28 8.55 -1.90
CA SER A 75 32.96 7.29 -1.59
C SER A 75 34.35 7.62 -1.02
N GLY A 76 34.46 7.49 0.30
CA GLY A 76 35.72 7.68 1.03
C GLY A 76 36.62 6.48 0.83
N ASP A 77 37.36 6.45 -0.27
CA ASP A 77 38.32 5.38 -0.59
C ASP A 77 39.70 5.65 0.04
N GLY A 78 39.90 6.80 0.69
CA GLY A 78 41.12 7.11 1.46
C GLY A 78 40.96 6.75 2.94
N GLU A 79 42.02 6.21 3.56
CA GLU A 79 42.12 6.13 5.02
C GLU A 79 41.83 7.51 5.63
N GLY A 80 40.62 7.65 6.17
CA GLY A 80 40.03 8.94 6.49
C GLY A 80 38.84 9.22 5.58
N GLY A 81 37.71 8.56 5.86
CA GLY A 81 36.42 8.92 5.28
C GLY A 81 36.14 10.43 5.44
N PRO A 82 35.16 10.99 4.70
CA PRO A 82 34.94 12.43 4.66
C PRO A 82 34.95 13.01 6.08
N ALA A 83 35.87 13.96 6.33
CA ALA A 83 36.13 14.49 7.68
C ALA A 83 34.79 14.80 8.37
N ASN A 84 34.63 14.31 9.62
CA ASN A 84 33.40 14.46 10.39
C ASN A 84 32.88 15.90 10.28
N GLY A 85 31.72 16.07 9.65
CA GLY A 85 31.08 17.38 9.45
C GLY A 85 31.20 17.98 8.04
N SER A 86 32.03 17.46 7.15
CA SER A 86 32.10 17.93 5.75
C SER A 86 30.79 17.71 4.99
N VAL A 87 30.16 16.54 5.19
CA VAL A 87 28.83 16.20 4.66
C VAL A 87 27.74 17.04 5.32
N ALA A 88 27.82 17.26 6.64
CA ALA A 88 26.88 18.11 7.37
C ALA A 88 26.94 19.58 6.91
N ALA A 89 28.16 20.11 6.70
CA ALA A 89 28.39 21.45 6.18
C ALA A 89 27.93 21.59 4.72
N ALA A 90 28.13 20.56 3.88
CA ALA A 90 27.60 20.53 2.52
C ALA A 90 26.06 20.53 2.51
N ALA A 91 25.43 19.72 3.37
CA ALA A 91 23.97 19.68 3.53
C ALA A 91 23.41 21.01 4.08
N GLN A 92 24.10 21.66 5.03
CA GLN A 92 23.73 22.99 5.53
C GLN A 92 23.85 24.06 4.45
N ARG A 93 24.92 24.04 3.64
CA ARG A 93 25.07 24.93 2.47
C ARG A 93 23.96 24.72 1.45
N MET A 94 23.57 23.49 1.15
CA MET A 94 22.46 23.21 0.24
C MET A 94 21.09 23.63 0.79
N ARG A 95 20.92 23.70 2.12
CA ARG A 95 19.68 24.16 2.76
C ARG A 95 19.59 25.68 2.91
N GLY A 96 20.69 26.42 2.73
CA GLY A 96 20.75 27.86 3.05
C GLY A 96 21.65 28.75 2.18
N GLY A 97 22.18 28.25 1.05
CA GLY A 97 22.89 29.09 0.08
C GLY A 97 21.97 30.07 -0.64
N GLU A 98 22.52 31.18 -1.16
CA GLU A 98 21.74 32.19 -1.91
C GLU A 98 20.95 31.59 -3.10
N ASP A 99 21.44 30.48 -3.65
CA ASP A 99 20.84 29.76 -4.78
C ASP A 99 20.11 28.46 -4.37
N VAL A 100 19.28 28.45 -3.30
CA VAL A 100 18.30 27.36 -3.15
C VAL A 100 17.10 27.69 -4.04
N PRO A 101 16.92 27.11 -5.25
CA PRO A 101 15.92 27.60 -6.19
C PRO A 101 14.50 27.13 -5.83
N VAL A 102 14.31 26.43 -4.71
CA VAL A 102 13.04 25.81 -4.39
C VAL A 102 12.77 25.96 -2.91
N ALA A 103 11.79 26.81 -2.58
CA ALA A 103 11.17 26.81 -1.26
C ALA A 103 10.78 25.37 -0.91
N VAL A 104 11.28 24.83 0.22
CA VAL A 104 10.95 23.47 0.67
C VAL A 104 9.45 23.41 0.93
N GLN A 105 8.70 22.97 -0.07
CA GLN A 105 7.26 22.86 -0.03
C GLN A 105 6.89 21.45 0.40
N GLY A 106 6.55 21.30 1.69
CA GLY A 106 5.87 20.13 2.23
C GLY A 106 6.77 19.07 2.87
N PRO A 107 6.15 18.07 3.53
CA PRO A 107 6.85 16.96 4.17
C PRO A 107 7.71 16.19 3.16
N VAL A 108 8.87 15.71 3.63
CA VAL A 108 9.84 14.92 2.83
C VAL A 108 9.19 13.68 2.18
N ILE A 109 8.09 13.20 2.76
CA ILE A 109 7.31 12.06 2.27
C ILE A 109 5.90 12.54 1.90
N ASN A 110 5.47 12.20 0.69
CA ASN A 110 4.11 12.44 0.25
C ASN A 110 3.11 11.62 1.09
N ALA A 111 1.97 12.23 1.40
CA ALA A 111 0.89 11.51 2.08
C ALA A 111 0.45 10.27 1.28
N ALA A 112 0.08 9.20 1.97
CA ALA A 112 -0.47 8.01 1.34
C ALA A 112 -1.79 8.37 0.63
N VAL A 113 -1.81 8.25 -0.69
CA VAL A 113 -2.98 8.58 -1.54
C VAL A 113 -3.98 7.42 -1.66
N TRP A 114 -3.95 6.46 -0.72
CA TRP A 114 -4.78 5.26 -0.79
C TRP A 114 -6.25 5.61 -0.57
N THR A 115 -7.08 5.15 -1.49
CA THR A 115 -8.53 5.26 -1.38
C THR A 115 -9.08 4.13 -0.52
N TRP A 116 -10.35 4.22 -0.10
CA TRP A 116 -11.00 3.18 0.72
C TRP A 116 -11.16 1.85 -0.02
N GLN A 117 -11.03 1.86 -1.34
CA GLN A 117 -11.07 0.68 -2.21
C GLN A 117 -9.85 -0.22 -1.96
N VAL A 118 -8.69 0.37 -1.64
CA VAL A 118 -7.39 -0.32 -1.53
C VAL A 118 -7.42 -1.46 -0.51
N PRO A 119 -7.82 -1.23 0.76
CA PRO A 119 -7.87 -2.30 1.74
C PRO A 119 -8.86 -3.41 1.35
N LEU A 120 -9.98 -3.05 0.71
CA LEU A 120 -11.03 -4.00 0.34
C LEU A 120 -10.58 -4.92 -0.78
N TYR A 121 -10.05 -4.38 -1.89
CA TYR A 121 -9.62 -5.25 -2.98
C TYR A 121 -8.39 -6.08 -2.60
N PHE A 122 -7.54 -5.63 -1.67
CA PHE A 122 -6.47 -6.47 -1.13
C PHE A 122 -7.02 -7.62 -0.29
N TRP A 123 -8.03 -7.37 0.54
CA TRP A 123 -8.71 -8.43 1.28
C TRP A 123 -9.35 -9.45 0.34
N PHE A 124 -10.08 -9.00 -0.68
CA PHE A 124 -10.63 -9.89 -1.72
C PHE A 124 -9.54 -10.64 -2.49
N GLY A 125 -8.43 -9.97 -2.85
CA GLY A 125 -7.30 -10.60 -3.51
C GLY A 125 -6.65 -11.70 -2.67
N GLY A 126 -6.52 -11.47 -1.36
CA GLY A 126 -6.04 -12.47 -0.40
C GLY A 126 -6.99 -13.67 -0.29
N MET A 127 -8.30 -13.42 -0.15
CA MET A 127 -9.31 -14.49 -0.14
C MET A 127 -9.31 -15.31 -1.43
N ALA A 128 -9.24 -14.64 -2.60
CA ALA A 128 -9.24 -15.30 -3.89
C ALA A 128 -8.03 -16.23 -4.04
N THR A 129 -6.84 -15.70 -3.74
CA THR A 129 -5.59 -16.46 -3.82
C THR A 129 -5.58 -17.63 -2.83
N GLY A 130 -5.93 -17.38 -1.56
CA GLY A 130 -5.97 -18.43 -0.53
C GLY A 130 -6.96 -19.55 -0.85
N SER A 131 -8.16 -19.20 -1.30
CA SER A 131 -9.18 -20.18 -1.70
C SER A 131 -8.75 -20.99 -2.92
N SER A 132 -7.98 -20.41 -3.84
CA SER A 132 -7.46 -21.12 -5.01
C SER A 132 -6.42 -22.19 -4.64
N PHE A 133 -5.57 -21.89 -3.65
CA PHE A 133 -4.62 -22.87 -3.10
C PHE A 133 -5.32 -23.99 -2.35
N VAL A 134 -6.38 -23.67 -1.59
CA VAL A 134 -7.23 -24.69 -0.95
C VAL A 134 -7.87 -25.59 -2.01
N ALA A 135 -8.39 -25.01 -3.10
CA ALA A 135 -8.98 -25.79 -4.19
C ALA A 135 -7.97 -26.79 -4.78
N LEU A 136 -6.75 -26.33 -5.07
CA LEU A 136 -5.67 -27.18 -5.56
C LEU A 136 -5.32 -28.30 -4.57
N ALA A 137 -5.19 -27.97 -3.28
CA ALA A 137 -4.89 -28.97 -2.26
C ALA A 137 -6.00 -30.03 -2.16
N CYS A 138 -7.27 -29.61 -2.22
CA CYS A 138 -8.40 -30.53 -2.23
C CYS A 138 -8.40 -31.45 -3.46
N ASP A 139 -8.07 -30.93 -4.65
CA ASP A 139 -7.94 -31.78 -5.85
C ASP A 139 -6.85 -32.84 -5.70
N LEU A 140 -5.69 -32.48 -5.15
CA LEU A 140 -4.56 -33.38 -4.97
C LEU A 140 -4.88 -34.54 -4.01
N VAL A 141 -5.76 -34.31 -3.04
CA VAL A 141 -6.21 -35.33 -2.07
C VAL A 141 -7.48 -36.07 -2.57
N GLY A 142 -8.07 -35.65 -3.70
CA GLY A 142 -9.27 -36.25 -4.29
C GLY A 142 -10.60 -35.76 -3.72
N ASP A 143 -10.60 -34.71 -2.88
CA ASP A 143 -11.83 -34.07 -2.37
C ASP A 143 -12.35 -33.03 -3.37
N HIS A 144 -12.95 -33.52 -4.45
CA HIS A 144 -13.49 -32.67 -5.51
C HIS A 144 -14.69 -31.81 -5.06
N ARG A 145 -15.39 -32.19 -3.98
CA ARG A 145 -16.51 -31.40 -3.45
C ARG A 145 -15.99 -30.13 -2.80
N SER A 146 -15.01 -30.25 -1.91
CA SER A 146 -14.39 -29.10 -1.25
C SER A 146 -13.62 -28.24 -2.25
N ALA A 147 -12.93 -28.86 -3.21
CA ALA A 147 -12.24 -28.14 -4.28
C ALA A 147 -13.19 -27.20 -5.05
N ARG A 148 -14.36 -27.69 -5.43
CA ARG A 148 -15.39 -26.89 -6.11
C ARG A 148 -15.88 -25.72 -5.25
N ILE A 149 -16.15 -25.94 -3.97
CA ILE A 149 -16.58 -24.87 -3.05
C ILE A 149 -15.49 -23.80 -2.97
N ALA A 150 -14.23 -24.20 -2.82
CA ALA A 150 -13.09 -23.29 -2.76
C ALA A 150 -12.89 -22.49 -4.06
N ARG A 151 -13.13 -23.09 -5.24
CA ARG A 151 -13.16 -22.36 -6.52
C ARG A 151 -14.32 -21.36 -6.60
N MET A 152 -15.50 -21.72 -6.08
CA MET A 152 -16.63 -20.79 -6.01
C MET A 152 -16.33 -19.61 -5.08
N VAL A 153 -15.69 -19.83 -3.94
CA VAL A 153 -15.23 -18.75 -3.05
C VAL A 153 -14.18 -17.89 -3.76
N THR A 154 -13.24 -18.50 -4.49
CA THR A 154 -12.25 -17.79 -5.30
C THR A 154 -12.93 -16.85 -6.29
N LEU A 155 -13.87 -17.36 -7.09
CA LEU A 155 -14.61 -16.55 -8.05
C LEU A 155 -15.46 -15.48 -7.36
N GLY A 156 -16.11 -15.83 -6.24
CA GLY A 156 -16.90 -14.91 -5.42
C GLY A 156 -16.08 -13.76 -4.84
N ALA A 157 -14.78 -13.93 -4.62
CA ALA A 157 -13.87 -12.88 -4.21
C ALA A 157 -13.35 -12.03 -5.40
N ILE A 158 -13.10 -12.67 -6.56
CA ILE A 158 -12.66 -11.99 -7.79
C ILE A 158 -13.72 -11.01 -8.32
N VAL A 159 -15.00 -11.41 -8.29
CA VAL A 159 -16.13 -10.64 -8.82
C VAL A 159 -16.25 -9.23 -8.22
N PRO A 160 -16.18 -9.03 -6.89
CA PRO A 160 -16.10 -7.69 -6.31
C PRO A 160 -14.68 -7.12 -6.31
N GLY A 161 -13.64 -7.93 -6.06
CA GLY A 161 -12.26 -7.45 -5.93
C GLY A 161 -11.71 -6.78 -7.20
N SER A 162 -11.94 -7.38 -8.37
CA SER A 162 -11.40 -6.85 -9.63
C SER A 162 -12.04 -5.52 -10.04
N PRO A 163 -13.38 -5.33 -9.98
CA PRO A 163 -13.99 -4.03 -10.22
C PRO A 163 -13.59 -2.96 -9.21
N LEU A 164 -13.46 -3.30 -7.92
CA LEU A 164 -12.97 -2.35 -6.92
C LEU A 164 -11.55 -1.86 -7.25
N LEU A 165 -10.68 -2.78 -7.66
CA LEU A 165 -9.34 -2.44 -8.12
C LEU A 165 -9.40 -1.55 -9.36
N VAL A 166 -10.22 -1.88 -10.37
CA VAL A 166 -10.36 -1.09 -11.60
C VAL A 166 -10.88 0.33 -11.33
N MET A 167 -11.76 0.49 -10.34
CA MET A 167 -12.28 1.78 -9.90
C MET A 167 -11.20 2.65 -9.24
N ASP A 168 -10.26 2.05 -8.52
CA ASP A 168 -9.13 2.75 -7.87
C ASP A 168 -8.16 3.38 -8.87
N LEU A 169 -8.12 2.92 -10.13
CA LEU A 169 -7.30 3.55 -11.18
C LEU A 169 -7.74 4.99 -11.54
N GLY A 170 -8.92 5.43 -11.11
CA GLY A 170 -9.47 6.76 -11.39
C GLY A 170 -9.93 7.00 -12.84
N ARG A 171 -9.45 6.20 -13.81
CA ARG A 171 -9.91 6.17 -15.21
C ARG A 171 -10.17 4.71 -15.65
N PRO A 172 -11.26 4.09 -15.19
CA PRO A 172 -11.54 2.65 -15.40
C PRO A 172 -11.64 2.28 -16.89
N GLU A 173 -12.11 3.20 -17.73
CA GLU A 173 -12.21 3.02 -19.20
C GLU A 173 -10.86 2.69 -19.85
N ARG A 174 -9.74 3.08 -19.21
CA ARG A 174 -8.38 2.86 -19.73
C ARG A 174 -7.75 1.55 -19.30
N PHE A 175 -8.43 0.74 -18.48
CA PHE A 175 -7.89 -0.54 -18.02
C PHE A 175 -7.45 -1.44 -19.20
N LEU A 176 -8.25 -1.50 -20.26
CA LEU A 176 -7.92 -2.29 -21.45
C LEU A 176 -6.66 -1.79 -22.19
N HIS A 177 -6.28 -0.51 -22.04
CA HIS A 177 -5.01 0.00 -22.58
C HIS A 177 -3.79 -0.57 -21.84
N MET A 178 -3.95 -0.99 -20.58
CA MET A 178 -2.86 -1.61 -19.82
C MET A 178 -2.60 -3.06 -20.26
N LEU A 179 -3.63 -3.75 -20.76
CA LEU A 179 -3.52 -5.11 -21.31
C LEU A 179 -2.97 -5.14 -22.74
N ARG A 180 -2.58 -3.99 -23.31
CA ARG A 180 -2.01 -3.92 -24.67
C ARG A 180 -0.51 -4.17 -24.71
N ILE A 181 0.21 -3.82 -23.64
CA ILE A 181 1.68 -3.88 -23.58
C ILE A 181 2.08 -4.66 -22.33
N PHE A 182 2.98 -5.62 -22.50
CA PHE A 182 3.56 -6.39 -21.40
C PHE A 182 4.84 -5.69 -20.90
N LYS A 183 4.79 -5.07 -19.71
CA LYS A 183 5.94 -4.38 -19.11
C LYS A 183 6.39 -5.09 -17.83
N THR A 184 7.41 -5.95 -17.94
CA THR A 184 7.95 -6.73 -16.81
C THR A 184 8.49 -5.89 -15.66
N ARG A 185 9.04 -4.71 -15.95
CA ARG A 185 9.56 -3.77 -14.94
C ARG A 185 8.48 -2.92 -14.26
N SER A 186 7.22 -3.06 -14.67
CA SER A 186 6.11 -2.30 -14.09
C SER A 186 5.22 -3.24 -13.26
N PRO A 187 5.22 -3.11 -11.93
CA PRO A 187 4.34 -3.88 -11.06
C PRO A 187 2.86 -3.77 -11.46
N MET A 188 2.46 -2.59 -11.94
CA MET A 188 1.08 -2.33 -12.38
C MET A 188 0.73 -3.08 -13.68
N SER A 189 1.65 -3.16 -14.64
CA SER A 189 1.44 -3.95 -15.88
C SER A 189 1.41 -5.44 -15.58
N MET A 190 2.37 -5.93 -14.79
CA MET A 190 2.39 -7.33 -14.35
C MET A 190 1.12 -7.69 -13.58
N GLY A 191 0.70 -6.84 -12.64
CA GLY A 191 -0.53 -7.02 -11.87
C GLY A 191 -1.78 -7.12 -12.75
N ALA A 192 -1.93 -6.26 -13.76
CA ALA A 192 -3.06 -6.32 -14.68
C ALA A 192 -3.09 -7.64 -15.46
N TRP A 193 -1.96 -8.10 -15.98
CA TRP A 193 -1.86 -9.39 -16.68
C TRP A 193 -2.11 -10.58 -15.76
N CYS A 194 -1.53 -10.60 -14.56
CA CYS A 194 -1.78 -11.63 -13.55
C CYS A 194 -3.26 -11.68 -13.15
N LEU A 195 -3.87 -10.53 -12.88
CA LEU A 195 -5.28 -10.43 -12.52
C LEU A 195 -6.19 -10.97 -13.64
N SER A 196 -5.94 -10.57 -14.90
CA SER A 196 -6.70 -11.07 -16.04
C SER A 196 -6.55 -12.57 -16.21
N ALA A 197 -5.32 -13.09 -16.24
CA ALA A 197 -5.07 -14.52 -16.41
C ALA A 197 -5.69 -15.34 -15.27
N PHE A 198 -5.47 -14.92 -14.02
CA PHE A 198 -6.02 -15.60 -12.84
C PHE A 198 -7.56 -15.59 -12.86
N SER A 199 -8.18 -14.45 -13.17
CA SER A 199 -9.64 -14.34 -13.26
C SER A 199 -10.23 -15.21 -14.35
N THR A 200 -9.58 -15.28 -15.52
CA THR A 200 -10.01 -16.14 -16.63
C THR A 200 -9.91 -17.62 -16.25
N VAL A 201 -8.80 -18.04 -15.65
CA VAL A 201 -8.61 -19.44 -15.22
C VAL A 201 -9.60 -19.81 -14.11
N ALA A 202 -9.78 -18.96 -13.10
CA ALA A 202 -10.72 -19.19 -12.01
C ALA A 202 -12.17 -19.30 -12.51
N GLY A 203 -12.59 -18.38 -13.40
CA GLY A 203 -13.90 -18.45 -14.04
C GLY A 203 -14.07 -19.71 -14.89
N GLY A 204 -13.05 -20.08 -15.66
CA GLY A 204 -13.03 -21.30 -16.46
C GLY A 204 -13.15 -22.57 -15.62
N ALA A 205 -12.47 -22.63 -14.48
CA ALA A 205 -12.54 -23.78 -13.58
C ALA A 205 -13.93 -23.95 -12.96
N VAL A 206 -14.57 -22.87 -12.52
CA VAL A 206 -15.97 -22.92 -12.03
C VAL A 206 -16.94 -23.29 -13.15
N ALA A 207 -16.72 -22.78 -14.37
CA ALA A 207 -17.53 -23.15 -15.53
C ALA A 207 -17.39 -24.64 -15.88
N ALA A 208 -16.18 -25.20 -15.80
CA ALA A 208 -15.93 -26.62 -15.99
C ALA A 208 -16.64 -27.49 -14.94
N ASP A 209 -16.59 -27.09 -13.66
CA ASP A 209 -17.32 -27.74 -12.57
C ASP A 209 -18.84 -27.71 -12.79
N ALA A 210 -19.37 -26.60 -13.31
CA ALA A 210 -20.79 -26.49 -13.63
C ALA A 210 -21.18 -27.38 -14.83
N ALA A 211 -20.32 -27.45 -15.86
CA ALA A 211 -20.54 -28.28 -17.04
C ALA A 211 -20.49 -29.77 -16.71
N SER A 212 -19.55 -30.21 -15.88
CA SER A 212 -19.42 -31.61 -15.46
C SER A 212 -20.67 -32.08 -14.70
N GLN A 213 -21.21 -31.27 -13.80
CA GLN A 213 -22.47 -31.58 -13.11
C GLN A 213 -23.67 -31.71 -14.05
N ARG A 214 -23.80 -30.81 -15.03
CA ARG A 214 -24.88 -30.89 -16.02
C ARG A 214 -24.78 -32.18 -16.83
N ALA A 215 -23.57 -32.61 -17.18
CA ALA A 215 -23.35 -33.88 -17.87
C ALA A 215 -23.72 -35.09 -17.00
N VAL A 216 -23.38 -35.08 -15.70
CA VAL A 216 -23.74 -36.13 -14.74
C VAL A 216 -25.26 -36.22 -14.56
N VAL A 217 -25.94 -35.09 -14.31
CA VAL A 217 -27.41 -35.05 -14.19
C VAL A 217 -28.10 -35.50 -15.47
N ARG A 218 -27.54 -35.18 -16.65
CA ARG A 218 -28.06 -35.66 -17.94
C ARG A 218 -27.86 -37.16 -18.15
N ARG A 219 -26.90 -37.80 -17.47
CA ARG A 219 -26.73 -39.27 -17.53
C ARG A 219 -27.64 -40.01 -16.54
N LEU A 220 -28.21 -39.34 -15.55
CA LEU A 220 -29.15 -39.95 -14.62
C LEU A 220 -30.49 -40.29 -15.30
N PRO A 221 -31.08 -41.47 -15.01
CA PRO A 221 -32.39 -41.87 -15.54
C PRO A 221 -33.49 -40.89 -15.10
N ARG A 222 -34.51 -40.70 -15.95
CA ARG A 222 -35.58 -39.68 -15.78
C ARG A 222 -36.29 -39.70 -14.43
N ARG A 223 -36.36 -40.85 -13.75
CA ARG A 223 -36.94 -40.98 -12.40
C ARG A 223 -36.06 -40.38 -11.30
N ALA A 224 -34.74 -40.45 -11.44
CA ALA A 224 -33.78 -39.89 -10.49
C ALA A 224 -33.61 -38.36 -10.65
N ARG A 225 -33.87 -37.81 -11.85
CA ARG A 225 -33.80 -36.36 -12.11
C ARG A 225 -34.89 -35.52 -11.43
N ARG A 226 -35.97 -36.14 -10.93
CA ARG A 226 -37.05 -35.43 -10.22
C ARG A 226 -36.79 -35.31 -8.71
N ALA A 227 -35.75 -35.96 -8.19
CA ALA A 227 -35.46 -36.06 -6.76
C ALA A 227 -34.12 -35.41 -6.35
N ALA A 228 -33.38 -34.82 -7.30
CA ALA A 228 -32.10 -34.12 -7.11
C ALA A 228 -32.23 -32.68 -7.62
#